data_AF-A0A1H1NP73-F1
#
_entry.id   AF-A0A1H1NP73-F1
#
_cell.length_a   1.000
_cell.length_b   1.000
_cell.length_c   1.000
_cell.angle_alpha   90.00
_cell.angle_beta   90.00
_cell.angle_gamma   90.00
#
_symmetry.space_group_name_H-M   'P 1'
#
loop_
_entity.id
_entity.type
_entity.pdbx_description
1 polymer ?
#
loop_
_entity_poly.entity_id
_entity_poly.type
_entity_poly.pdbx_seq_one_letter_code
_entity_poly.pdbx_strand_id
1 'polypeptide(L)'
;MLARALPYLAPDVTTILQLGDWWMPPTEVDEAFAETNITAIYVTNGNHEPWDKITPLLDQHPGEAVRVSDITWLLPRPARLTIGGRSVLSLGGASSVDRVSRQEGLTWWPDEAITDEHVAAGIAGGPADLMLTHESPANTPVRPVQKLLRTNPHWFTKAALEASVASRARVSQVWDAVRPELLIHGHMHVAGGGQTDDGRRVASLGRDGNEWNLGILDMQNLRMATPSLAVLRGLANGQAPRLTRAQRINGAAEALHSGVLDGLKPTPRALRDAEDYVNGVRSLEEILEEVRRRHTRTRHDEP
;
A
#
# COMPACT_ATOMS: atom_id res chain seq x y z
N MET A 1 0.17 -0.30 15.31
CA MET A 1 -1.09 0.46 15.06
C MET A 1 -1.93 -0.22 14.01
N LEU A 2 -1.36 -0.52 12.83
CA LEU A 2 -2.05 -1.13 11.70
C LEU A 2 -2.81 -2.41 12.03
N ALA A 3 -2.14 -3.42 12.60
CA ALA A 3 -2.76 -4.69 12.96
C ALA A 3 -4.02 -4.56 13.84
N ARG A 4 -4.06 -3.58 14.74
CA ARG A 4 -5.22 -3.30 15.59
C ARG A 4 -6.35 -2.56 14.85
N ALA A 5 -6.04 -1.81 13.81
CA ALA A 5 -7.02 -1.04 13.04
C ALA A 5 -7.64 -1.83 11.89
N LEU A 6 -6.87 -2.74 11.25
CA LEU A 6 -7.30 -3.48 10.06
C LEU A 6 -8.61 -4.26 10.23
N PRO A 7 -8.85 -5.00 11.34
CA PRO A 7 -10.09 -5.75 11.51
C PRO A 7 -11.35 -4.88 11.43
N TYR A 8 -11.26 -3.60 11.75
CA TYR A 8 -12.37 -2.65 11.68
C TYR A 8 -12.40 -1.86 10.37
N LEU A 9 -11.22 -1.60 9.81
CA LEU A 9 -11.04 -0.74 8.65
C LEU A 9 -11.26 -1.47 7.33
N ALA A 10 -10.73 -2.69 7.21
CA ALA A 10 -10.69 -3.48 5.99
C ALA A 10 -10.68 -4.99 6.33
N PRO A 11 -11.77 -5.51 6.92
CA PRO A 11 -11.84 -6.90 7.39
C PRO A 11 -11.71 -7.95 6.27
N ASP A 12 -11.93 -7.56 5.03
CA ASP A 12 -11.83 -8.39 3.83
C ASP A 12 -10.42 -8.44 3.23
N VAL A 13 -9.50 -7.60 3.69
CA VAL A 13 -8.11 -7.61 3.24
C VAL A 13 -7.37 -8.79 3.86
N THR A 14 -6.70 -9.58 3.00
CA THR A 14 -5.91 -10.74 3.41
C THR A 14 -4.43 -10.63 3.05
N THR A 15 -4.05 -9.64 2.25
CA THR A 15 -2.69 -9.47 1.72
C THR A 15 -2.20 -8.05 1.94
N ILE A 16 -0.99 -7.90 2.46
CA ILE A 16 -0.28 -6.62 2.56
C ILE A 16 0.85 -6.58 1.52
N LEU A 17 0.97 -5.45 0.84
CA LEU A 17 2.05 -5.13 -0.08
C LEU A 17 2.96 -4.09 0.58
N GLN A 18 4.05 -4.55 1.19
CA GLN A 18 5.01 -3.68 1.87
C GLN A 18 6.02 -3.13 0.86
N LEU A 19 6.11 -1.80 0.77
CA LEU A 19 6.95 -1.10 -0.21
C LEU A 19 8.31 -0.73 0.36
N GLY A 20 9.01 -1.68 0.96
CA GLY A 20 10.36 -1.52 1.52
C GLY A 20 10.39 -0.91 2.91
N ASP A 21 11.61 -0.65 3.39
CA ASP A 21 11.95 -0.23 4.75
C ASP A 21 11.21 -1.03 5.83
N TRP A 22 11.20 -2.35 5.64
CA TRP A 22 10.48 -3.27 6.51
C TRP A 22 11.31 -3.60 7.75
N TRP A 23 12.58 -4.01 7.59
CA TRP A 23 13.56 -4.47 8.60
C TRP A 23 13.00 -4.71 10.03
N MET A 24 12.02 -5.59 10.14
CA MET A 24 11.37 -5.99 11.40
C MET A 24 11.63 -7.48 11.67
N PRO A 25 11.58 -7.94 12.93
CA PRO A 25 11.63 -9.37 13.23
C PRO A 25 10.39 -10.08 12.67
N PRO A 26 10.52 -11.07 11.77
CA PRO A 26 9.38 -11.69 11.12
C PRO A 26 8.37 -12.32 12.10
N THR A 27 8.85 -12.91 13.19
CA THR A 27 7.99 -13.54 14.22
C THR A 27 7.16 -12.52 15.00
N GLU A 28 7.72 -11.35 15.29
CA GLU A 28 6.96 -10.26 15.94
C GLU A 28 5.87 -9.71 15.01
N VAL A 29 6.12 -9.74 13.70
CA VAL A 29 5.11 -9.38 12.69
C VAL A 29 3.99 -10.43 12.68
N ASP A 30 4.32 -11.73 12.68
CA ASP A 30 3.31 -12.80 12.76
C ASP A 30 2.42 -12.63 14.02
N GLU A 31 3.03 -12.41 15.18
CA GLU A 31 2.32 -12.17 16.44
C GLU A 31 1.43 -10.94 16.38
N ALA A 32 1.94 -9.84 15.81
CA ALA A 32 1.18 -8.60 15.69
C ALA A 32 -0.09 -8.76 14.85
N PHE A 33 -0.06 -9.61 13.81
CA PHE A 33 -1.18 -9.82 12.88
C PHE A 33 -2.00 -11.09 13.17
N ALA A 34 -1.71 -11.82 14.25
CA ALA A 34 -2.36 -13.08 14.60
C ALA A 34 -3.90 -13.00 14.74
N GLU A 35 -4.44 -11.83 15.14
CA GLU A 35 -5.88 -11.60 15.27
C GLU A 35 -6.48 -10.82 14.07
N THR A 36 -5.85 -10.93 12.90
CA THR A 36 -6.32 -10.31 11.65
C THR A 36 -6.58 -11.37 10.58
N ASN A 37 -7.19 -10.97 9.46
CA ASN A 37 -7.36 -11.85 8.30
C ASN A 37 -6.15 -11.84 7.36
N ILE A 38 -5.03 -11.23 7.76
CA ILE A 38 -3.81 -11.19 6.95
C ILE A 38 -3.18 -12.58 6.92
N THR A 39 -2.97 -13.08 5.70
CA THR A 39 -2.36 -14.38 5.42
C THR A 39 -1.04 -14.25 4.65
N ALA A 40 -0.78 -13.07 4.06
CA ALA A 40 0.45 -12.80 3.34
C ALA A 40 0.86 -11.32 3.46
N ILE A 41 2.16 -11.10 3.64
CA ILE A 41 2.85 -9.82 3.56
C ILE A 41 3.97 -10.00 2.54
N TYR A 42 3.81 -9.41 1.36
CA TYR A 42 4.85 -9.42 0.33
C TYR A 42 5.70 -8.15 0.46
N VAL A 43 7.00 -8.34 0.69
CA VAL A 43 7.96 -7.26 0.90
C VAL A 43 8.72 -6.97 -0.38
N THR A 44 8.42 -5.81 -0.99
CA THR A 44 9.26 -5.21 -2.03
C THR A 44 10.44 -4.53 -1.35
N ASN A 45 11.54 -5.28 -1.16
CA ASN A 45 12.71 -4.86 -0.37
C ASN A 45 13.17 -3.43 -0.71
N GLY A 46 13.39 -2.58 0.31
CA GLY A 46 13.78 -1.17 0.16
C GLY A 46 15.30 -0.94 0.17
N ASN A 47 15.73 0.28 0.52
CA ASN A 47 17.16 0.57 0.72
C ASN A 47 17.61 0.34 2.16
N HIS A 48 16.75 0.48 3.16
CA HIS A 48 17.12 0.22 4.56
C HIS A 48 16.76 -1.20 5.02
N GLU A 49 17.17 -2.20 4.24
CA GLU A 49 17.03 -3.63 4.59
C GLU A 49 18.41 -4.27 4.89
N PRO A 50 18.48 -5.36 5.68
CA PRO A 50 19.73 -6.06 5.96
C PRO A 50 20.16 -6.91 4.75
N TRP A 51 20.67 -6.26 3.72
CA TRP A 51 21.00 -6.90 2.44
C TRP A 51 22.09 -7.97 2.54
N ASP A 52 22.98 -7.90 3.53
CA ASP A 52 23.92 -8.98 3.85
C ASP A 52 23.23 -10.31 4.20
N LYS A 53 21.98 -10.27 4.66
CA LYS A 53 21.16 -11.44 4.96
C LYS A 53 20.17 -11.75 3.84
N ILE A 54 19.60 -10.73 3.23
CA ILE A 54 18.57 -10.88 2.20
C ILE A 54 19.16 -11.37 0.87
N THR A 55 20.28 -10.79 0.40
CA THR A 55 20.88 -11.20 -0.89
C THR A 55 21.21 -12.69 -0.90
N PRO A 56 21.98 -13.24 0.07
CA PRO A 56 22.32 -14.67 0.05
C PRO A 56 21.11 -15.59 0.18
N LEU A 57 20.05 -15.14 0.85
CA LEU A 57 18.81 -15.90 0.98
C LEU A 57 18.05 -15.96 -0.36
N LEU A 58 17.92 -14.83 -1.05
CA LEU A 58 17.26 -14.77 -2.36
C LEU A 58 18.07 -15.49 -3.45
N ASP A 59 19.41 -15.45 -3.39
CA ASP A 59 20.28 -16.15 -4.35
C ASP A 59 20.14 -17.68 -4.28
N GLN A 60 19.73 -18.22 -3.13
CA GLN A 60 19.39 -19.65 -3.00
C GLN A 60 18.08 -20.03 -3.70
N HIS A 61 17.23 -19.04 -4.00
CA HIS A 61 15.89 -19.20 -4.58
C HIS A 61 15.70 -18.23 -5.76
N PRO A 62 16.51 -18.34 -6.82
CA PRO A 62 16.56 -17.33 -7.87
C PRO A 62 15.19 -17.15 -8.55
N GLY A 63 14.65 -15.94 -8.47
CA GLY A 63 13.37 -15.56 -9.07
C GLY A 63 12.13 -15.96 -8.27
N GLU A 64 12.29 -16.63 -7.12
CA GLU A 64 11.19 -17.06 -6.26
C GLU A 64 11.07 -16.17 -5.01
N ALA A 65 9.83 -15.92 -4.58
CA ALA A 65 9.59 -15.27 -3.29
C ALA A 65 9.95 -16.23 -2.15
N VAL A 66 10.69 -15.74 -1.16
CA VAL A 66 11.13 -16.57 -0.02
C VAL A 66 10.27 -16.26 1.20
N ARG A 67 9.58 -17.27 1.72
CA ARG A 67 8.81 -17.16 2.96
C ARG A 67 9.76 -17.20 4.16
N VAL A 68 9.76 -16.13 4.96
CA VAL A 68 10.64 -15.97 6.13
C VAL A 68 9.90 -16.10 7.47
N SER A 69 8.57 -16.22 7.43
CA SER A 69 7.70 -16.39 8.61
C SER A 69 6.34 -16.95 8.22
N ASP A 70 5.38 -17.04 9.15
CA ASP A 70 4.05 -17.56 8.84
C ASP A 70 3.34 -16.70 7.80
N ILE A 71 3.49 -15.38 7.82
CA ILE A 71 2.82 -14.52 6.83
C ILE A 71 3.78 -13.70 5.96
N THR A 72 5.09 -13.67 6.24
CA THR A 72 6.02 -12.76 5.55
C THR A 72 6.79 -13.43 4.41
N TRP A 73 6.80 -12.77 3.25
CA TRP A 73 7.50 -13.18 2.04
C TRP A 73 8.41 -12.06 1.53
N LEU A 74 9.71 -12.35 1.37
CA LEU A 74 10.66 -11.46 0.73
C LEU A 74 10.63 -11.67 -0.79
N LEU A 75 10.44 -10.59 -1.54
CA LEU A 75 10.39 -10.66 -3.00
C LEU A 75 11.78 -10.51 -3.62
N PRO A 76 12.14 -11.33 -4.63
CA PRO A 76 13.34 -11.13 -5.44
C PRO A 76 13.23 -9.88 -6.30
N ARG A 77 14.33 -9.51 -6.96
CA ARG A 77 14.39 -8.35 -7.86
C ARG A 77 14.69 -8.80 -9.30
N PRO A 78 13.74 -8.67 -10.24
CA PRO A 78 12.31 -8.43 -10.03
C PRO A 78 11.58 -9.66 -9.48
N ALA A 79 10.35 -9.46 -8.98
CA ALA A 79 9.41 -10.55 -8.70
C ALA A 79 8.12 -10.37 -9.50
N ARG A 80 7.52 -11.48 -9.94
CA ARG A 80 6.21 -11.48 -10.61
C ARG A 80 5.21 -12.28 -9.81
N LEU A 81 4.05 -11.69 -9.59
CA LEU A 81 2.97 -12.25 -8.79
C LEU A 81 1.64 -12.13 -9.55
N THR A 82 0.66 -12.93 -9.15
CA THR A 82 -0.74 -12.73 -9.52
C THR A 82 -1.55 -12.53 -8.25
N ILE A 83 -2.16 -11.35 -8.09
CA ILE A 83 -2.90 -10.97 -6.89
C ILE A 83 -4.26 -10.43 -7.31
N GLY A 84 -5.34 -10.98 -6.75
CA GLY A 84 -6.71 -10.54 -7.09
C GLY A 84 -7.04 -10.62 -8.59
N GLY A 85 -6.43 -11.56 -9.33
CA GLY A 85 -6.58 -11.71 -10.78
C GLY A 85 -5.78 -10.71 -11.63
N ARG A 86 -4.95 -9.85 -11.01
CA ARG A 86 -4.08 -8.89 -11.69
C ARG A 86 -2.63 -9.36 -11.70
N SER A 87 -1.92 -9.04 -12.78
CA SER A 87 -0.48 -9.23 -12.88
C SER A 87 0.27 -8.13 -12.12
N VAL A 88 1.17 -8.53 -11.23
CA VAL A 88 1.94 -7.61 -10.37
C VAL A 88 3.43 -7.80 -10.60
N LEU A 89 4.13 -6.71 -10.88
CA LEU A 89 5.59 -6.65 -10.93
C LEU A 89 6.11 -5.92 -9.70
N SER A 90 7.01 -6.56 -8.95
CA SER A 90 7.77 -5.91 -7.89
C SER A 90 9.21 -5.69 -8.34
N LEU A 91 9.71 -4.48 -8.16
CA LEU A 91 11.11 -4.12 -8.38
C LEU A 91 11.61 -3.39 -7.12
N GLY A 92 12.19 -4.18 -6.21
CA GLY A 92 12.81 -3.67 -4.99
C GLY A 92 14.16 -2.98 -5.22
N GLY A 93 14.69 -2.40 -4.16
CA GLY A 93 15.91 -1.59 -4.15
C GLY A 93 15.63 -0.09 -4.32
N ALA A 94 16.56 0.71 -3.82
CA ALA A 94 16.66 2.15 -4.05
C ALA A 94 18.07 2.63 -3.67
N SER A 95 18.42 3.85 -4.04
CA SER A 95 19.68 4.46 -3.59
C SER A 95 19.47 5.20 -2.26
N SER A 96 20.26 4.89 -1.24
CA SER A 96 20.29 5.64 0.02
C SER A 96 20.92 7.02 -0.18
N VAL A 97 20.09 8.07 -0.24
CA VAL A 97 20.55 9.47 -0.26
C VAL A 97 21.27 9.90 1.02
N ASP A 98 21.03 9.17 2.10
CA ASP A 98 21.66 9.35 3.42
C ASP A 98 22.92 8.47 3.62
N ARG A 99 23.40 7.76 2.58
CA ARG A 99 24.59 6.88 2.63
C ARG A 99 25.79 7.50 3.35
N VAL A 100 26.04 8.80 3.16
CA VAL A 100 27.18 9.50 3.80
C VAL A 100 27.14 9.51 5.33
N SER A 101 25.97 9.28 5.90
CA SER A 101 25.74 9.19 7.35
C SER A 101 25.61 7.74 7.86
N ARG A 102 25.83 6.76 6.98
CA ARG A 102 25.69 5.32 7.27
C ARG A 102 27.05 4.63 7.31
N GLN A 103 27.05 3.45 7.92
CA GLN A 103 28.19 2.54 7.98
C GLN A 103 27.93 1.33 7.07
N GLU A 104 28.82 1.14 6.10
CA GLU A 104 28.79 -0.01 5.19
C GLU A 104 28.91 -1.33 5.97
N GLY A 105 28.07 -2.30 5.60
CA GLY A 105 28.01 -3.61 6.26
C GLY A 105 27.19 -3.64 7.55
N LEU A 106 26.66 -2.50 8.02
CA LEU A 106 25.85 -2.43 9.24
C LEU A 106 24.52 -1.68 9.06
N THR A 107 24.55 -0.52 8.43
CA THR A 107 23.36 0.34 8.25
C THR A 107 23.16 0.77 6.79
N TRP A 108 24.02 0.24 5.91
CA TRP A 108 24.00 0.46 4.47
C TRP A 108 24.76 -0.68 3.78
N TRP A 109 24.28 -1.10 2.61
CA TRP A 109 24.92 -2.11 1.79
C TRP A 109 24.84 -1.71 0.32
N PRO A 110 25.88 -1.93 -0.50
CA PRO A 110 25.84 -1.62 -1.93
C PRO A 110 24.74 -2.40 -2.67
N ASP A 111 24.40 -3.59 -2.18
CA ASP A 111 23.36 -4.49 -2.72
C ASP A 111 21.96 -3.88 -2.76
N GLU A 112 21.68 -2.80 -2.03
CA GLU A 112 20.39 -2.09 -2.10
C GLU A 112 20.10 -1.53 -3.51
N ALA A 113 21.14 -1.32 -4.31
CA ALA A 113 21.04 -0.68 -5.60
C ALA A 113 20.27 -1.55 -6.62
N ILE A 114 19.45 -0.89 -7.43
CA ILE A 114 18.87 -1.50 -8.63
C ILE A 114 19.97 -1.60 -9.69
N THR A 115 20.20 -2.80 -10.23
CA THR A 115 21.21 -3.05 -11.27
C THR A 115 20.57 -3.10 -12.66
N ASP A 116 21.40 -3.10 -13.70
CA ASP A 116 20.93 -3.17 -15.08
C ASP A 116 20.38 -4.57 -15.41
N GLU A 117 20.86 -5.62 -14.73
CA GLU A 117 20.32 -6.98 -14.81
C GLU A 117 18.89 -7.04 -14.26
N HIS A 118 18.62 -6.40 -13.12
CA HIS A 118 17.26 -6.30 -12.57
C HIS A 118 16.32 -5.58 -13.54
N VAL A 119 16.79 -4.50 -14.19
CA VAL A 119 16.04 -3.76 -15.21
C VAL A 119 15.74 -4.66 -16.41
N ALA A 120 16.75 -5.32 -16.96
CA ALA A 120 16.60 -6.20 -18.12
C ALA A 120 15.63 -7.35 -17.84
N ALA A 121 15.75 -8.00 -16.68
CA ALA A 121 14.84 -9.06 -16.25
C ALA A 121 13.39 -8.55 -16.06
N GLY A 122 13.22 -7.35 -15.49
CA GLY A 122 11.91 -6.73 -15.29
C GLY A 122 11.18 -6.49 -16.62
N ILE A 123 11.91 -5.93 -17.59
CA ILE A 123 11.44 -5.68 -18.95
C ILE A 123 11.14 -6.98 -19.69
N ALA A 124 12.04 -7.97 -19.62
CA ALA A 124 11.91 -9.24 -20.34
C ALA A 124 10.64 -10.02 -19.96
N GLY A 125 10.15 -9.85 -18.73
CA GLY A 125 8.90 -10.49 -18.30
C GLY A 125 7.62 -9.88 -18.90
N GLY A 126 7.70 -8.75 -19.63
CA GLY A 126 6.58 -8.14 -20.34
C GLY A 126 5.67 -7.25 -19.46
N PRO A 127 4.46 -6.90 -19.97
CA PRO A 127 3.53 -6.02 -19.27
C PRO A 127 3.12 -6.50 -17.87
N ALA A 128 2.64 -5.57 -17.04
CA ALA A 128 2.01 -5.84 -15.75
C ALA A 128 0.88 -4.84 -15.49
N ASP A 129 -0.15 -5.20 -14.72
CA ASP A 129 -1.23 -4.28 -14.34
C ASP A 129 -0.78 -3.29 -13.25
N LEU A 130 -0.06 -3.82 -12.25
CA LEU A 130 0.41 -3.11 -11.07
C LEU A 130 1.93 -3.25 -10.95
N MET A 131 2.62 -2.14 -10.66
CA MET A 131 4.04 -2.12 -10.36
C MET A 131 4.28 -1.63 -8.93
N LEU A 132 5.01 -2.42 -8.14
CA LEU A 132 5.42 -2.12 -6.78
C LEU A 132 6.91 -1.80 -6.78
N THR A 133 7.28 -0.70 -6.15
CA THR A 133 8.66 -0.26 -6.04
C THR A 133 8.91 0.35 -4.68
N HIS A 134 10.16 0.39 -4.24
CA HIS A 134 10.52 1.28 -3.15
C HIS A 134 10.82 2.69 -3.69
N GLU A 135 11.63 2.76 -4.75
CA GLU A 135 12.07 3.98 -5.43
C GLU A 135 11.01 4.58 -6.38
N SER A 136 10.97 5.91 -6.50
CA SER A 136 10.07 6.60 -7.46
C SER A 136 10.57 6.49 -8.90
N PRO A 137 9.70 6.44 -9.93
CA PRO A 137 10.16 6.69 -11.30
C PRO A 137 10.72 8.13 -11.43
N ALA A 138 11.69 8.33 -12.33
CA ALA A 138 12.33 9.63 -12.55
C ALA A 138 11.34 10.69 -13.03
N ASN A 139 10.47 10.32 -13.98
CA ASN A 139 9.42 11.19 -14.55
C ASN A 139 8.08 11.01 -13.82
N THR A 140 8.10 10.98 -12.49
CA THR A 140 6.87 10.80 -11.69
C THR A 140 5.88 11.97 -11.91
N PRO A 141 4.57 11.71 -12.10
CA PRO A 141 3.54 12.74 -12.15
C PRO A 141 3.16 13.28 -10.76
N VAL A 142 3.73 12.72 -9.68
CA VAL A 142 3.39 13.10 -8.30
C VAL A 142 4.04 14.44 -7.94
N ARG A 143 3.28 15.54 -8.03
CA ARG A 143 3.76 16.92 -7.81
C ARG A 143 4.50 17.13 -6.46
N PRO A 144 4.04 16.58 -5.32
CA PRO A 144 4.78 16.68 -4.07
C PRO A 144 6.19 16.07 -4.14
N VAL A 145 6.35 14.92 -4.80
CA VAL A 145 7.64 14.25 -5.00
C VAL A 145 8.53 15.10 -5.91
N GLN A 146 8.00 15.62 -7.03
CA GLN A 146 8.74 16.54 -7.91
C GLN A 146 9.26 17.78 -7.15
N LYS A 147 8.46 18.34 -6.24
CA LYS A 147 8.87 19.47 -5.40
C LYS A 147 10.00 19.07 -4.45
N LEU A 148 9.86 17.96 -3.74
CA LEU A 148 10.88 17.42 -2.82
C LEU A 148 12.24 17.32 -3.53
N LEU A 149 12.26 16.62 -4.67
CA LEU A 149 13.45 16.34 -5.46
C LEU A 149 14.13 17.62 -5.98
N ARG A 150 13.36 18.65 -6.33
CA ARG A 150 13.90 19.94 -6.78
C ARG A 150 14.46 20.77 -5.64
N THR A 151 13.81 20.74 -4.47
CA THR A 151 14.17 21.61 -3.35
C THR A 151 15.28 21.06 -2.46
N ASN A 152 15.53 19.74 -2.50
CA ASN A 152 16.51 19.07 -1.63
C ASN A 152 16.50 19.61 -0.18
N PRO A 153 15.34 19.55 0.53
CA PRO A 153 15.18 20.23 1.81
C PRO A 153 16.08 19.68 2.92
N HIS A 154 16.68 18.50 2.70
CA HIS A 154 17.58 17.82 3.63
C HIS A 154 19.06 18.02 3.27
N TRP A 155 19.36 18.86 2.27
CA TRP A 155 20.73 19.23 1.90
C TRP A 155 21.63 18.03 1.58
N PHE A 156 21.06 17.00 0.95
CA PHE A 156 21.84 15.85 0.51
C PHE A 156 22.94 16.26 -0.46
N THR A 157 24.05 15.53 -0.41
CA THR A 157 25.23 15.82 -1.24
C THR A 157 24.91 15.61 -2.72
N LYS A 158 25.65 16.30 -3.59
CA LYS A 158 25.50 16.16 -5.04
C LYS A 158 25.63 14.69 -5.49
N ALA A 159 26.63 13.98 -4.96
CA ALA A 159 26.87 12.58 -5.28
C ALA A 159 25.68 11.68 -4.87
N ALA A 160 25.08 11.91 -3.69
CA ALA A 160 23.90 11.19 -3.25
C ALA A 160 22.69 11.45 -4.15
N LEU A 161 22.50 12.71 -4.59
CA LEU A 161 21.44 13.06 -5.53
C LEU A 161 21.67 12.44 -6.91
N GLU A 162 22.91 12.41 -7.41
CA GLU A 162 23.27 11.74 -8.67
C GLU A 162 22.98 10.24 -8.61
N ALA A 163 23.31 9.57 -7.49
CA ALA A 163 22.97 8.17 -7.27
C ALA A 163 21.45 7.92 -7.25
N SER A 164 20.68 8.77 -6.55
CA SER A 164 19.21 8.71 -6.59
C SER A 164 18.65 8.98 -7.98
N VAL A 165 19.22 9.91 -8.77
CA VAL A 165 18.80 10.11 -10.17
C VAL A 165 19.01 8.84 -10.99
N ALA A 166 20.16 8.19 -10.87
CA ALA A 166 20.45 6.94 -11.57
C ALA A 166 19.52 5.78 -11.15
N SER A 167 19.25 5.65 -9.85
CA SER A 167 18.30 4.67 -9.29
C SER A 167 16.88 4.85 -9.89
N ARG A 168 16.36 6.09 -9.84
CA ARG A 168 15.03 6.42 -10.40
C ARG A 168 14.95 6.26 -11.92
N ALA A 169 16.05 6.50 -12.63
CA ALA A 169 16.12 6.26 -14.07
C ALA A 169 15.96 4.77 -14.40
N ARG A 170 16.48 3.87 -13.58
CA ARG A 170 16.28 2.41 -13.73
C ARG A 170 14.83 2.01 -13.50
N VAL A 171 14.18 2.56 -12.47
CA VAL A 171 12.73 2.36 -12.27
C VAL A 171 11.94 2.84 -13.48
N SER A 172 12.28 4.02 -14.02
CA SER A 172 11.63 4.57 -15.22
C SER A 172 11.77 3.65 -16.44
N GLN A 173 12.93 3.06 -16.69
CA GLN A 173 13.12 2.13 -17.81
C GLN A 173 12.15 0.94 -17.74
N VAL A 174 11.99 0.34 -16.56
CA VAL A 174 11.04 -0.77 -16.38
C VAL A 174 9.61 -0.26 -16.47
N TRP A 175 9.27 0.84 -15.80
CA TRP A 175 7.93 1.43 -15.79
C TRP A 175 7.42 1.79 -17.19
N ASP A 176 8.28 2.32 -18.05
CA ASP A 176 7.95 2.69 -19.42
C ASP A 176 7.80 1.47 -20.34
N ALA A 177 8.57 0.41 -20.10
CA ALA A 177 8.50 -0.82 -20.88
C ALA A 177 7.28 -1.69 -20.51
N VAL A 178 7.01 -1.85 -19.21
CA VAL A 178 5.94 -2.75 -18.72
C VAL A 178 4.57 -2.08 -18.65
N ARG A 179 4.53 -0.74 -18.78
CA ARG A 179 3.32 0.09 -18.91
C ARG A 179 2.20 -0.27 -17.91
N PRO A 180 2.45 -0.25 -16.60
CA PRO A 180 1.44 -0.59 -15.62
C PRO A 180 0.36 0.50 -15.54
N GLU A 181 -0.87 0.09 -15.21
CA GLU A 181 -1.98 1.01 -14.97
C GLU A 181 -1.71 1.85 -13.70
N LEU A 182 -1.12 1.23 -12.69
CA LEU A 182 -0.73 1.86 -11.44
C LEU A 182 0.70 1.44 -11.02
N LEU A 183 1.53 2.42 -10.67
CA LEU A 183 2.75 2.22 -9.90
C LEU A 183 2.55 2.76 -8.48
N ILE A 184 2.93 1.98 -7.47
CA ILE A 184 2.93 2.44 -6.06
C ILE A 184 4.35 2.36 -5.52
N HIS A 185 4.81 3.43 -4.86
CA HIS A 185 6.15 3.50 -4.29
C HIS A 185 6.22 4.13 -2.89
N GLY A 186 7.30 3.82 -2.18
CA GLY A 186 7.69 4.41 -0.90
C GLY A 186 8.85 5.41 -1.06
N HIS A 187 9.84 5.30 -0.17
CA HIS A 187 11.15 5.97 -0.15
C HIS A 187 11.16 7.51 -0.01
N MET A 188 10.30 8.21 -0.74
CA MET A 188 10.28 9.67 -0.80
C MET A 188 9.70 10.32 0.47
N HIS A 189 9.06 9.53 1.34
CA HIS A 189 8.41 9.97 2.59
C HIS A 189 7.35 11.07 2.42
N VAL A 190 6.90 11.30 1.18
CA VAL A 190 5.91 12.31 0.83
C VAL A 190 4.78 11.62 0.10
N ALA A 191 3.58 11.72 0.66
CA ALA A 191 2.42 11.12 0.03
C ALA A 191 1.86 11.96 -1.11
N GLY A 192 1.27 11.29 -2.10
CA GLY A 192 0.56 11.95 -3.19
C GLY A 192 0.21 11.01 -4.32
N GLY A 193 -0.68 11.47 -5.20
CA GLY A 193 -1.04 10.78 -6.43
C GLY A 193 -0.79 11.66 -7.66
N GLY A 194 -0.56 11.03 -8.80
CA GLY A 194 -0.47 11.70 -10.09
C GLY A 194 -0.85 10.77 -11.22
N GLN A 195 -1.21 11.34 -12.36
CA GLN A 195 -1.49 10.62 -13.59
C GLN A 195 -0.70 11.27 -14.72
N THR A 196 -0.13 10.45 -15.59
CA THR A 196 0.53 10.88 -16.83
C THR A 196 -0.50 11.15 -17.93
N ASP A 197 -0.11 11.86 -18.98
CA ASP A 197 -1.01 12.15 -20.11
C ASP A 197 -1.50 10.87 -20.83
N ASP A 198 -0.74 9.78 -20.74
CA ASP A 198 -1.12 8.46 -21.28
C ASP A 198 -1.93 7.60 -20.31
N GLY A 199 -2.42 8.18 -19.20
CA GLY A 199 -3.38 7.57 -18.29
C GLY A 199 -2.79 6.72 -17.16
N ARG A 200 -1.49 6.41 -17.19
CA ARG A 200 -0.81 5.65 -16.12
C ARG A 200 -0.78 6.45 -14.82
N ARG A 201 -1.03 5.77 -13.71
CA ARG A 201 -1.12 6.40 -12.38
C ARG A 201 0.10 6.08 -11.54
N VAL A 202 0.50 7.03 -10.70
CA VAL A 202 1.56 6.83 -9.70
C VAL A 202 1.04 7.28 -8.34
N ALA A 203 1.22 6.42 -7.34
CA ALA A 203 0.96 6.71 -5.93
C ALA A 203 2.26 6.64 -5.13
N SER A 204 2.58 7.73 -4.44
CA SER A 204 3.67 7.81 -3.47
C SER A 204 3.07 7.71 -2.07
N LEU A 205 3.58 6.80 -1.25
CA LEU A 205 3.15 6.65 0.14
C LEU A 205 4.04 7.45 1.10
N GLY A 206 3.45 7.89 2.20
CA GLY A 206 4.19 8.42 3.35
C GLY A 206 4.93 7.30 4.09
N ARG A 207 5.90 7.66 4.93
CA ARG A 207 6.50 6.73 5.90
C ARG A 207 5.61 6.54 7.12
N ASP A 208 5.96 5.60 8.01
CA ASP A 208 5.24 5.44 9.27
C ASP A 208 5.08 6.77 10.04
N GLY A 209 3.88 6.98 10.58
CA GLY A 209 3.51 8.21 11.26
C GLY A 209 3.19 9.42 10.36
N ASN A 210 3.33 9.33 9.03
CA ASN A 210 2.87 10.35 8.09
C ASN A 210 1.45 10.04 7.57
N GLU A 211 0.70 11.07 7.19
CA GLU A 211 -0.56 10.87 6.47
C GLU A 211 -0.33 10.09 5.18
N TRP A 212 -1.31 9.24 4.83
CA TRP A 212 -1.30 8.42 3.61
C TRP A 212 -0.06 7.51 3.50
N ASN A 213 0.39 6.97 4.63
CA ASN A 213 1.37 5.89 4.71
C ASN A 213 0.75 4.49 4.50
N LEU A 214 -0.58 4.42 4.39
CA LEU A 214 -1.36 3.21 4.15
C LEU A 214 -2.39 3.50 3.05
N GLY A 215 -2.58 2.53 2.17
CA GLY A 215 -3.68 2.52 1.21
C GLY A 215 -4.37 1.16 1.17
N ILE A 216 -5.70 1.17 1.09
CA ILE A 216 -6.53 0.00 0.83
C ILE A 216 -6.78 -0.03 -0.67
N LEU A 217 -6.21 -1.02 -1.35
CA LEU A 217 -6.22 -1.13 -2.81
C LEU A 217 -7.29 -2.13 -3.25
N ASP A 218 -8.22 -1.66 -4.08
CA ASP A 218 -9.16 -2.52 -4.79
C ASP A 218 -8.46 -3.11 -6.02
N MET A 219 -8.22 -4.41 -6.04
CA MET A 219 -7.53 -5.08 -7.15
C MET A 219 -8.36 -5.14 -8.44
N GLN A 220 -9.68 -4.95 -8.38
CA GLN A 220 -10.53 -4.99 -9.58
C GLN A 220 -10.36 -3.74 -10.45
N ASN A 221 -10.13 -2.58 -9.82
CA ASN A 221 -10.04 -1.28 -10.52
C ASN A 221 -8.78 -0.47 -10.17
N LEU A 222 -7.90 -1.03 -9.34
CA LEU A 222 -6.66 -0.41 -8.84
C LEU A 222 -6.89 0.97 -8.24
N ARG A 223 -8.05 1.24 -7.63
CA ARG A 223 -8.30 2.46 -6.86
C ARG A 223 -7.92 2.24 -5.40
N MET A 224 -7.39 3.28 -4.79
CA MET A 224 -6.84 3.22 -3.45
C MET A 224 -7.53 4.22 -2.54
N ALA A 225 -8.01 3.74 -1.39
CA ALA A 225 -8.49 4.59 -0.30
C ALA A 225 -7.40 4.74 0.75
N THR A 226 -7.07 5.97 1.13
CA THR A 226 -6.02 6.28 2.12
C THR A 226 -6.66 6.83 3.39
N PRO A 227 -6.91 6.00 4.42
CA PRO A 227 -7.47 6.47 5.69
C PRO A 227 -6.50 7.44 6.37
N SER A 228 -7.03 8.43 7.08
CA SER A 228 -6.19 9.37 7.83
C SER A 228 -5.58 8.72 9.06
N LEU A 229 -4.46 9.25 9.54
CA LEU A 229 -3.84 8.78 10.78
C LEU A 229 -4.78 8.91 11.98
N ALA A 230 -5.62 9.95 12.01
CA ALA A 230 -6.60 10.13 13.06
C ALA A 230 -7.61 8.97 13.11
N VAL A 231 -8.08 8.51 11.94
CA VAL A 231 -8.96 7.34 11.83
C VAL A 231 -8.22 6.08 12.28
N LEU A 232 -7.00 5.86 11.78
CA LEU A 232 -6.19 4.69 12.14
C LEU A 232 -5.91 4.62 13.65
N ARG A 233 -5.57 5.74 14.28
CA ARG A 233 -5.33 5.83 15.73
C ARG A 233 -6.59 5.57 16.54
N GLY A 234 -7.74 6.12 16.12
CA GLY A 234 -9.03 5.87 16.77
C GLY A 234 -9.32 4.37 16.81
N LEU A 235 -9.33 3.74 15.63
CA LEU A 235 -9.60 2.31 15.49
C LEU A 235 -8.60 1.46 16.31
N ALA A 236 -7.31 1.75 16.22
CA ALA A 236 -6.26 0.99 16.93
C ALA A 236 -6.34 1.09 18.47
N ASN A 237 -6.99 2.13 19.00
CA ASN A 237 -7.15 2.34 20.44
C ASN A 237 -8.48 1.78 20.98
N GLY A 238 -9.22 0.99 20.19
CA GLY A 238 -10.56 0.51 20.56
C GLY A 238 -11.59 1.63 20.66
N GLN A 239 -11.23 2.83 20.19
CA GLN A 239 -12.13 3.96 20.06
C GLN A 239 -12.59 3.98 18.60
N ALA A 240 -13.54 3.11 18.24
CA ALA A 240 -14.28 3.32 17.00
C ALA A 240 -14.67 4.80 16.96
N PRO A 241 -14.15 5.60 16.01
CA PRO A 241 -14.22 7.04 16.15
C PRO A 241 -15.68 7.42 16.27
N ARG A 242 -16.05 8.16 17.32
CA ARG A 242 -17.31 8.90 17.31
C ARG A 242 -17.19 9.90 16.18
N LEU A 243 -17.62 9.48 14.98
CA LEU A 243 -17.60 10.31 13.80
C LEU A 243 -18.29 11.62 14.15
N THR A 244 -17.73 12.74 13.72
CA THR A 244 -18.45 14.00 13.85
C THR A 244 -19.74 13.92 13.02
N ARG A 245 -20.76 14.70 13.38
CA ARG A 245 -22.01 14.76 12.60
C ARG A 245 -21.74 15.05 11.12
N ALA A 246 -20.77 15.92 10.82
CA ALA A 246 -20.35 16.24 9.46
C ALA A 246 -19.78 15.01 8.71
N GLN A 247 -18.94 14.21 9.35
CA GLN A 247 -18.40 12.98 8.75
C GLN A 247 -19.48 11.93 8.51
N ARG A 248 -20.47 11.80 9.40
CA ARG A 248 -21.60 10.90 9.19
C ARG A 248 -22.50 11.35 8.04
N ILE A 249 -22.69 12.66 7.87
CA ILE A 249 -23.42 13.23 6.72
C ILE A 249 -22.72 12.86 5.41
N ASN A 250 -21.41 13.08 5.33
CA ASN A 250 -20.65 12.80 4.11
C ASN A 250 -20.69 11.30 3.78
N GLY A 251 -20.43 10.42 4.75
CA GLY A 251 -20.47 8.98 4.54
C GLY A 251 -21.86 8.46 4.13
N ALA A 252 -22.93 8.99 4.75
CA ALA A 252 -24.30 8.64 4.37
C ALA A 252 -24.65 9.14 2.95
N ALA A 253 -24.22 10.36 2.60
CA ALA A 253 -24.45 10.93 1.28
C ALA A 253 -23.69 10.17 0.19
N GLU A 254 -22.43 9.79 0.43
CA GLU A 254 -21.62 9.00 -0.49
C GLU A 254 -22.23 7.60 -0.73
N ALA A 255 -22.65 6.92 0.34
CA ALA A 255 -23.28 5.60 0.22
C ALA A 255 -24.59 5.65 -0.58
N LEU A 256 -25.44 6.66 -0.34
CA LEU A 256 -26.68 6.85 -1.09
C LEU A 256 -26.40 7.25 -2.55
N HIS A 257 -25.38 8.08 -2.78
CA HIS A 257 -24.98 8.49 -4.12
C HIS A 257 -24.45 7.31 -4.94
N SER A 258 -23.62 6.44 -4.34
CA SER A 258 -23.15 5.20 -4.98
C SER A 258 -24.32 4.33 -5.44
N GLY A 259 -25.31 4.11 -4.57
CA GLY A 259 -26.50 3.33 -4.95
C GLY A 259 -27.28 3.95 -6.10
N VAL A 260 -27.36 5.29 -6.17
CA VAL A 260 -28.01 5.99 -7.30
C VAL A 260 -27.21 5.81 -8.60
N LEU A 261 -25.88 5.84 -8.54
CA LEU A 261 -25.03 5.53 -9.71
C LEU A 261 -25.25 4.09 -10.19
N ASP A 262 -25.55 3.17 -9.29
CA ASP A 262 -25.89 1.78 -9.59
C ASP A 262 -27.36 1.57 -10.02
N GLY A 263 -28.10 2.67 -10.27
CA GLY A 263 -29.51 2.63 -10.70
C GLY A 263 -30.51 2.28 -9.61
N LEU A 264 -30.08 2.25 -8.34
CA LEU A 264 -30.92 1.96 -7.19
C LEU A 264 -31.55 3.25 -6.64
N LYS A 265 -32.77 3.14 -6.12
CA LYS A 265 -33.45 4.23 -5.42
C LYS A 265 -33.48 3.95 -3.92
N PRO A 266 -32.95 4.84 -3.06
CA PRO A 266 -33.03 4.68 -1.61
C PRO A 266 -34.48 4.53 -1.15
N THR A 267 -34.74 3.52 -0.33
CA THR A 267 -36.06 3.32 0.27
C THR A 267 -36.30 4.36 1.39
N PRO A 268 -37.56 4.67 1.75
CA PRO A 268 -37.85 5.53 2.90
C PRO A 268 -37.21 5.04 4.21
N ARG A 269 -36.96 3.74 4.32
CA ARG A 269 -36.28 3.16 5.48
C ARG A 269 -34.78 3.43 5.46
N ALA A 270 -34.11 3.25 4.32
CA ALA A 270 -32.69 3.55 4.18
C ALA A 270 -32.39 5.04 4.46
N LEU A 271 -33.31 5.94 4.08
CA LEU A 271 -33.21 7.36 4.41
C LEU A 271 -33.33 7.64 5.92
N ARG A 272 -34.23 6.93 6.62
CA ARG A 272 -34.34 7.02 8.08
C ARG A 272 -33.12 6.45 8.81
N ASP A 273 -32.61 5.30 8.35
CA ASP A 273 -31.39 4.71 8.92
C ASP A 273 -30.18 5.66 8.72
N ALA A 274 -30.08 6.31 7.56
CA ALA A 274 -29.08 7.35 7.31
C ALA A 274 -29.24 8.56 8.23
N GLU A 275 -30.47 9.01 8.48
CA GLU A 275 -30.77 10.13 9.39
C GLU A 275 -30.46 9.77 10.86
N ASP A 276 -30.85 8.59 11.32
CA ASP A 276 -30.56 8.08 12.67
C ASP A 276 -29.05 7.94 12.87
N TYR A 277 -28.34 7.45 11.86
CA TYR A 277 -26.88 7.40 11.86
C TYR A 277 -26.28 8.81 11.93
N VAL A 278 -26.70 9.74 11.07
CA VAL A 278 -26.23 11.14 11.08
C VAL A 278 -26.44 11.80 12.44
N ASN A 279 -27.62 11.62 13.03
CA ASN A 279 -27.98 12.19 14.32
C ASN A 279 -27.31 11.46 15.50
N GLY A 280 -26.66 10.31 15.26
CA GLY A 280 -26.01 9.51 16.29
C GLY A 280 -27.01 8.79 17.21
N VAL A 281 -28.25 8.64 16.75
CA VAL A 281 -29.30 7.86 17.41
C VAL A 281 -29.01 6.36 17.30
N ARG A 282 -28.39 5.96 16.18
CA ARG A 282 -27.97 4.58 15.92
C ARG A 282 -26.54 4.51 15.41
N SER A 283 -25.82 3.47 15.76
CA SER A 283 -24.50 3.16 15.20
C SER A 283 -24.63 2.48 13.83
N LEU A 284 -23.55 2.50 13.04
CA LEU A 284 -23.51 1.77 11.77
C LEU A 284 -23.65 0.26 11.99
N GLU A 285 -23.07 -0.28 13.08
CA GLU A 285 -23.18 -1.70 13.45
C GLU A 285 -24.62 -2.10 13.75
N GLU A 286 -25.35 -1.27 14.50
CA GLU A 286 -26.77 -1.52 14.82
C GLU A 286 -27.64 -1.55 13.56
N ILE A 287 -27.31 -0.72 12.56
CA ILE A 287 -28.02 -0.69 11.29
C ILE A 287 -27.67 -1.95 10.46
N LEU A 288 -26.38 -2.29 10.36
CA LEU A 288 -25.93 -3.47 9.61
C LEU A 288 -26.47 -4.78 10.18
N GLU A 289 -26.48 -4.93 11.51
CA GLU A 289 -27.00 -6.12 12.16
C GLU A 289 -28.52 -6.27 11.94
N GLU A 290 -29.26 -5.16 11.97
CA GLU A 290 -30.67 -5.16 11.66
C GLU A 290 -30.96 -5.54 10.20
N VAL A 291 -30.15 -5.05 9.25
CA VAL A 291 -30.23 -5.41 7.83
C VAL A 291 -29.96 -6.90 7.65
N ARG A 292 -28.89 -7.43 8.26
CA ARG A 292 -28.56 -8.86 8.22
C ARG A 292 -29.73 -9.70 8.70
N ARG A 293 -30.24 -9.44 9.91
CA ARG A 293 -31.37 -10.19 10.50
C ARG A 293 -32.62 -10.25 9.60
N ARG A 294 -32.84 -9.26 8.74
CA ARG A 294 -34.00 -9.23 7.82
C ARG A 294 -33.81 -10.02 6.55
N HIS A 295 -32.58 -10.02 6.05
CA HIS A 295 -32.26 -10.50 4.72
C HIS A 295 -31.51 -11.83 4.76
N THR A 296 -31.15 -12.32 5.94
CA THR A 296 -30.57 -13.64 6.16
C THR A 296 -31.46 -14.48 7.08
N ARG A 297 -31.51 -15.79 6.84
CA ARG A 297 -32.16 -16.79 7.71
C ARG A 297 -31.13 -17.81 8.17
N THR A 298 -31.35 -18.44 9.32
CA THR A 298 -30.51 -19.55 9.75
C THR A 298 -30.94 -20.83 9.03
N ARG A 299 -30.01 -21.75 8.80
CA ARG A 299 -30.27 -23.04 8.13
C ARG A 299 -31.36 -23.91 8.80
N HIS A 300 -31.74 -23.58 10.04
CA HIS A 300 -32.81 -24.26 10.77
C HIS A 300 -34.22 -23.71 10.52
N ASP A 301 -34.35 -22.63 9.73
CA ASP A 301 -35.61 -21.95 9.43
C ASP A 301 -36.13 -22.21 7.99
N GLU A 302 -35.67 -23.28 7.34
CA GLU A 302 -36.26 -23.75 6.08
C GLU A 302 -37.41 -24.75 6.37
N PRO A 303 -38.59 -24.58 5.76
CA PRO A 303 -39.74 -25.48 5.94
C PRO A 303 -39.53 -26.86 5.29
#